data_AF-A0A9E3NDK6-F1
#
_entry.id   AF-A0A9E3NDK6-F1
#
_cell.length_a   1.000
_cell.length_b   1.000
_cell.length_c   1.000
_cell.angle_alpha   90.00
_cell.angle_beta   90.00
_cell.angle_gamma   90.00
#
_symmetry.space_group_name_H-M   'P 1'
#
loop_
_entity.id
_entity.type
_entity.pdbx_description
1 polymer ?
#
loop_
_entity_poly.entity_id
_entity_poly.type
_entity_poly.pdbx_seq_one_letter_code
_entity_poly.pdbx_strand_id
1 'polypeptide(L)'
;MDNFNIAIIVFVVFYFVSRIIAGRAIQLLNDDQKVDLMQYYTKNRWMSFLPTLILIGGYFLLIRQFPDYILLWLVLIIVFFIGMMIYRYQELKKKMADKNFPDQYYKQMLLSTGMNIFGFLGFIIIAVLIN
;
A
#
# COMPACT_ATOMS: atom_id res chain seq x y z
N MET A 1 10.86 22.66 -13.20
CA MET A 1 10.87 21.56 -12.20
C MET A 1 10.74 20.28 -13.00
N ASP A 2 11.73 19.40 -12.92
CA ASP A 2 11.69 18.13 -13.65
C ASP A 2 10.49 17.29 -13.21
N ASN A 3 9.93 16.50 -14.12
CA ASN A 3 8.77 15.64 -13.85
C ASN A 3 9.00 14.72 -12.64
N PHE A 4 10.26 14.32 -12.44
CA PHE A 4 10.70 13.59 -11.25
C PHE A 4 10.44 14.34 -9.93
N ASN A 5 10.72 15.64 -9.86
CA ASN A 5 10.48 16.46 -8.67
C ASN A 5 8.97 16.59 -8.38
N ILE A 6 8.17 16.74 -9.43
CA ILE A 6 6.70 16.78 -9.32
C ILE A 6 6.19 15.42 -8.80
N ALA A 7 6.71 14.31 -9.34
CA ALA A 7 6.37 12.95 -8.91
C ALA A 7 6.66 12.74 -7.41
N ILE A 8 7.82 13.20 -6.93
CA ILE A 8 8.17 13.14 -5.50
C ILE A 8 7.19 13.93 -4.65
N ILE A 9 6.86 15.17 -5.05
CA ILE A 9 5.91 16.01 -4.29
C ILE A 9 4.56 15.31 -4.20
N VAL A 10 4.04 14.79 -5.31
CA VAL A 10 2.77 14.03 -5.33
C VAL A 10 2.85 12.83 -4.39
N PHE A 11 3.90 12.02 -4.49
CA PHE A 11 4.07 10.86 -3.62
C PHE A 11 4.06 11.24 -2.14
N VAL A 12 4.83 12.27 -1.77
CA VAL A 12 4.97 12.73 -0.39
C VAL A 12 3.63 13.23 0.16
N VAL A 13 2.89 14.02 -0.62
CA VAL A 13 1.56 14.51 -0.21
C VAL A 13 0.60 13.33 0.06
N PHE A 14 0.51 12.39 -0.88
CA PHE A 14 -0.36 11.22 -0.72
C PHE A 14 0.06 10.33 0.46
N TYR A 15 1.37 10.17 0.68
CA TYR A 15 1.91 9.46 1.83
C TYR A 15 1.51 10.13 3.15
N PHE A 16 1.66 11.46 3.27
CA PHE A 16 1.24 12.18 4.47
C PHE A 16 -0.26 12.07 4.73
N VAL A 17 -1.08 12.26 3.69
CA VAL A 17 -2.53 12.10 3.80
C VAL A 17 -2.89 10.68 4.25
N SER A 18 -2.25 9.66 3.67
CA SER A 18 -2.41 8.27 4.08
C SER A 18 -2.10 8.06 5.57
N ARG A 19 -1.02 8.68 6.09
CA ARG A 19 -0.63 8.61 7.50
C ARG A 19 -1.65 9.27 8.42
N ILE A 20 -2.19 10.43 8.02
CA ILE A 20 -3.24 11.11 8.79
C ILE A 20 -4.48 10.23 8.89
N ILE A 21 -4.92 9.62 7.78
CA ILE A 21 -6.07 8.71 7.77
C ILE A 21 -5.81 7.48 8.65
N ALA A 22 -4.63 6.86 8.55
CA ALA A 22 -4.27 5.71 9.38
C ALA A 22 -4.25 6.06 10.87
N GLY A 23 -3.71 7.24 11.22
CA GLY A 23 -3.70 7.73 12.60
C GLY A 23 -5.12 7.89 13.15
N ARG A 24 -6.02 8.50 12.37
CA ARG A 24 -7.45 8.61 12.73
C ARG A 24 -8.12 7.25 12.86
N ALA A 25 -7.75 6.28 12.02
CA ALA A 25 -8.31 4.92 12.11
C ALA A 25 -7.93 4.27 13.44
N ILE A 26 -6.67 4.35 13.85
CA ILE A 26 -6.18 3.77 15.10
C ILE A 26 -6.86 4.40 16.33
N GLN A 27 -7.21 5.69 16.25
CA GLN A 27 -7.95 6.38 17.32
C GLN A 27 -9.36 5.84 17.54
N LEU A 28 -9.95 5.13 16.57
CA LEU A 28 -11.26 4.48 16.72
C LEU A 28 -11.20 3.20 17.57
N LEU A 29 -10.01 2.69 17.86
CA LEU A 29 -9.82 1.45 18.60
C LEU A 29 -9.71 1.71 20.09
N ASN A 30 -10.25 0.80 20.91
CA ASN A 30 -9.95 0.77 22.33
C ASN A 30 -8.53 0.22 22.57
N ASP A 31 -8.04 0.31 23.80
CA ASP A 31 -6.64 -0.05 24.10
C ASP A 31 -6.37 -1.54 23.92
N ASP A 32 -7.33 -2.41 24.24
CA ASP A 32 -7.23 -3.86 23.99
C ASP A 32 -7.11 -4.19 22.49
N GLN A 33 -7.93 -3.55 21.66
CA GLN A 33 -7.89 -3.69 20.20
C GLN A 33 -6.57 -3.17 19.60
N LYS A 34 -5.99 -2.11 20.17
CA LYS A 34 -4.67 -1.63 19.73
C LYS A 34 -3.57 -2.64 20.05
N VAL A 35 -3.61 -3.26 21.23
CA VAL A 35 -2.66 -4.32 21.62
C VAL A 35 -2.78 -5.50 20.66
N ASP A 36 -3.99 -5.93 20.37
CA ASP A 36 -4.27 -7.02 19.44
C ASP A 36 -3.79 -6.73 18.00
N LEU A 37 -4.03 -5.51 17.53
CA LEU A 37 -3.55 -5.03 16.25
C LEU A 37 -2.02 -5.02 16.19
N MET A 38 -1.36 -4.55 17.26
CA MET A 38 0.10 -4.53 17.36
C MET A 38 0.69 -5.93 17.34
N GLN A 39 0.09 -6.88 18.08
CA GLN A 39 0.51 -8.29 18.06
C GLN A 39 0.35 -8.90 16.66
N TYR A 40 -0.79 -8.63 16.00
CA TYR A 40 -1.03 -9.07 14.63
C TYR A 40 0.05 -8.57 13.67
N TYR A 41 0.35 -7.27 13.67
CA TYR A 41 1.37 -6.71 12.79
C TYR A 41 2.79 -7.18 13.13
N THR A 42 3.07 -7.42 14.39
CA THR A 42 4.38 -7.95 14.82
C THR A 42 4.58 -9.37 14.29
N LYS A 43 3.56 -10.22 14.41
CA LYS A 43 3.59 -11.60 13.90
C LYS A 43 3.61 -11.66 12.37
N ASN A 44 2.91 -10.74 11.70
CA ASN A 44 2.77 -10.69 10.25
C ASN A 44 3.69 -9.65 9.57
N ARG A 45 4.75 -9.17 10.23
CA ARG A 45 5.64 -8.13 9.66
C ARG A 45 6.23 -8.54 8.31
N TRP A 46 6.59 -9.81 8.17
CA TRP A 46 7.17 -10.37 6.93
C TRP A 46 6.18 -10.46 5.77
N MET A 47 4.89 -10.58 6.06
CA MET A 47 3.83 -10.76 5.05
C MET A 47 3.69 -9.55 4.12
N SER A 48 4.03 -8.36 4.58
CA SER A 48 4.03 -7.16 3.73
C SER A 48 5.39 -6.90 3.08
N PHE A 49 6.49 -7.34 3.70
CA PHE A 49 7.84 -7.06 3.21
C PHE A 49 8.27 -7.99 2.07
N LEU A 50 8.07 -9.31 2.23
CA LEU A 50 8.53 -10.32 1.27
C LEU A 50 7.92 -10.14 -0.13
N PRO A 51 6.59 -9.95 -0.28
CA PRO A 51 5.97 -9.83 -1.59
C PRO A 51 6.42 -8.56 -2.33
N THR A 52 6.58 -7.45 -1.60
CA THR A 52 7.11 -6.20 -2.17
C THR A 52 8.54 -6.35 -2.65
N LEU A 53 9.39 -7.06 -1.91
CA LEU A 53 10.78 -7.27 -2.27
C LEU A 53 10.92 -8.16 -3.52
N ILE A 54 10.13 -9.23 -3.60
CA ILE A 54 10.04 -10.09 -4.79
C ILE A 54 9.59 -9.27 -6.00
N LEU A 55 8.61 -8.39 -5.83
CA LEU A 55 8.08 -7.58 -6.92
C LEU A 55 9.09 -6.54 -7.42
N ILE A 56 9.81 -5.86 -6.52
CA ILE A 56 10.88 -4.93 -6.89
C ILE A 56 12.01 -5.68 -7.60
N GLY A 57 12.47 -6.80 -7.03
CA GLY A 57 13.53 -7.61 -7.65
C GLY A 57 13.12 -8.14 -9.03
N GLY A 58 11.90 -8.66 -9.15
CA GLY A 58 11.33 -9.12 -10.41
C GLY A 58 11.23 -8.00 -11.44
N TYR A 59 10.79 -6.81 -11.04
CA TYR A 59 10.70 -5.66 -11.94
C TYR A 59 12.06 -5.29 -12.55
N PHE A 60 13.12 -5.17 -11.74
CA PHE A 60 14.45 -4.83 -12.25
C PHE A 60 15.05 -5.90 -13.16
N LEU A 61 14.83 -7.18 -12.86
CA LEU A 61 15.29 -8.28 -13.72
C LEU A 61 14.54 -8.30 -15.06
N LEU A 62 13.21 -8.15 -15.01
CA LEU A 62 12.36 -8.25 -16.18
C LEU A 62 12.47 -7.03 -17.10
N ILE A 63 12.59 -5.81 -16.55
CA ILE A 63 12.75 -4.61 -17.39
C ILE A 63 14.09 -4.61 -18.13
N ARG A 64 15.14 -5.18 -17.53
CA ARG A 64 16.45 -5.31 -18.17
C ARG A 64 16.41 -6.28 -19.35
N GLN A 65 15.60 -7.34 -19.26
CA GLN A 65 15.51 -8.37 -20.29
C GLN A 65 14.42 -8.09 -21.34
N PHE A 66 13.37 -7.36 -20.96
CA PHE A 66 12.18 -7.08 -21.76
C PHE A 66 11.74 -5.61 -21.62
N PRO A 67 12.55 -4.64 -22.07
CA PRO A 67 12.27 -3.21 -21.89
C PRO A 67 11.01 -2.74 -22.61
N ASP A 68 10.68 -3.34 -23.75
CA ASP A 68 9.51 -2.96 -24.58
C ASP A 68 8.17 -3.22 -23.89
N TYR A 69 8.16 -4.06 -22.85
CA TYR A 69 6.96 -4.46 -22.12
C TYR A 69 6.70 -3.62 -20.86
N ILE A 70 7.28 -2.42 -20.77
CA ILE A 70 7.17 -1.56 -19.59
C ILE A 70 5.71 -1.30 -19.16
N LEU A 71 4.80 -1.09 -20.11
CA LEU A 71 3.37 -0.89 -19.83
C LEU A 71 2.72 -2.15 -19.23
N LEU A 72 3.07 -3.34 -19.74
CA LEU A 72 2.57 -4.60 -19.20
C LEU A 72 3.07 -4.80 -17.75
N TRP A 73 4.34 -4.50 -17.49
CA TRP A 73 4.91 -4.58 -16.15
C TRP A 73 4.23 -3.60 -15.18
N LEU A 74 3.95 -2.38 -15.62
CA LEU A 74 3.20 -1.39 -14.84
C LEU A 74 1.80 -1.90 -14.46
N VAL A 75 1.07 -2.48 -15.42
CA VAL A 75 -0.25 -3.06 -15.16
C VAL A 75 -0.16 -4.20 -14.16
N LEU A 76 0.82 -5.10 -14.29
CA LEU A 76 1.02 -6.20 -13.33
C LEU A 76 1.33 -5.69 -11.92
N ILE A 77 2.14 -4.63 -11.80
CA ILE A 77 2.43 -3.99 -10.51
C ILE A 77 1.14 -3.43 -9.89
N ILE A 78 0.33 -2.71 -10.68
CA ILE A 78 -0.96 -2.16 -10.22
C ILE A 78 -1.88 -3.28 -9.72
N VAL A 79 -2.07 -4.33 -10.53
CA VAL A 79 -2.91 -5.47 -10.20
C VAL A 79 -2.43 -6.16 -8.92
N PHE A 80 -1.12 -6.32 -8.76
CA PHE A 80 -0.54 -6.90 -7.56
C PHE A 80 -0.81 -6.05 -6.31
N PHE A 81 -0.61 -4.73 -6.38
CA PHE A 81 -0.86 -3.84 -5.23
C PHE A 81 -2.34 -3.82 -4.84
N ILE A 82 -3.25 -3.82 -5.81
CA ILE A 82 -4.69 -3.93 -5.56
C ILE A 82 -5.01 -5.29 -4.93
N GLY A 83 -4.48 -6.39 -5.47
CA GLY A 83 -4.65 -7.73 -4.92
C GLY A 83 -4.16 -7.84 -3.47
N MET A 84 -2.98 -7.30 -3.17
CA MET A 84 -2.42 -7.22 -1.82
C MET A 84 -3.30 -6.37 -0.88
N MET A 85 -3.87 -5.27 -1.36
CA MET A 85 -4.79 -4.43 -0.57
C MET A 85 -6.05 -5.22 -0.20
N ILE A 86 -6.68 -5.89 -1.18
CA ILE A 86 -7.88 -6.70 -0.96
C ILE A 86 -7.57 -7.86 -0.01
N TYR A 87 -6.46 -8.56 -0.24
CA TYR A 87 -6.02 -9.67 0.60
C TYR A 87 -5.82 -9.23 2.06
N ARG A 88 -5.08 -8.14 2.29
CA ARG A 88 -4.85 -7.61 3.64
C ARG A 88 -6.15 -7.19 4.32
N TYR A 89 -7.06 -6.56 3.57
CA TYR A 89 -8.38 -6.19 4.10
C TYR A 89 -9.18 -7.42 4.54
N GLN A 90 -9.25 -8.45 3.69
CA GLN A 90 -9.96 -9.69 4.01
C GLN A 90 -9.32 -10.44 5.17
N GLU A 91 -7.99 -10.53 5.21
CA GLU A 91 -7.26 -11.20 6.29
C GLU A 91 -7.48 -10.48 7.62
N LEU A 92 -7.38 -9.14 7.63
CA LEU A 92 -7.62 -8.32 8.81
C LEU A 92 -9.07 -8.49 9.29
N LYS A 93 -10.04 -8.37 8.37
CA LYS A 93 -11.46 -8.55 8.70
C LYS A 93 -11.75 -9.95 9.24
N LYS A 94 -11.14 -10.98 8.67
CA LYS A 94 -11.31 -12.37 9.14
C LYS A 94 -10.71 -12.58 10.53
N LYS A 95 -9.47 -12.12 10.78
CA LYS A 95 -8.80 -12.35 12.08
C LYS A 95 -9.32 -11.45 13.20
N MET A 96 -9.99 -10.36 12.87
CA MET A 96 -10.53 -9.41 13.85
C MET A 96 -12.06 -9.38 13.89
N ALA A 97 -12.72 -10.31 13.17
CA ALA A 97 -14.16 -10.53 13.26
C ALA A 97 -14.57 -10.85 14.70
N ASP A 98 -13.79 -11.68 15.39
CA ASP A 98 -14.08 -12.14 16.75
C ASP A 98 -13.80 -11.06 17.82
N LYS A 99 -13.21 -9.93 17.43
CA LYS A 99 -12.73 -8.87 18.34
C LYS A 99 -13.52 -7.56 18.25
N ASN A 100 -14.68 -7.59 17.58
CA ASN A 100 -15.62 -6.46 17.45
C ASN A 100 -14.96 -5.14 17.02
N PHE A 101 -14.05 -5.20 16.04
CA PHE A 101 -13.45 -3.98 15.48
C PHE A 101 -14.50 -3.15 14.74
N PRO A 102 -14.51 -1.82 14.88
CA PRO A 102 -15.51 -0.98 14.24
C PRO A 102 -15.35 -0.99 12.72
N ASP A 103 -16.46 -1.08 11.98
CA ASP A 103 -16.45 -1.02 10.49
C ASP A 103 -15.78 0.24 9.94
N GLN A 104 -15.87 1.35 10.68
CA GLN A 104 -15.21 2.61 10.34
C GLN A 104 -13.69 2.48 10.32
N TYR A 105 -13.10 1.69 11.21
CA TYR A 105 -11.65 1.43 11.22
C TYR A 105 -11.22 0.76 9.92
N TYR A 106 -11.92 -0.28 9.49
CA TYR A 106 -11.60 -0.99 8.25
C TYR A 106 -11.71 -0.09 7.02
N LYS A 107 -12.75 0.75 6.95
CA LYS A 107 -12.93 1.72 5.86
C LYS A 107 -11.80 2.75 5.82
N GLN A 108 -11.40 3.30 6.97
CA GLN A 108 -10.30 4.26 7.03
C GLN A 108 -8.94 3.61 6.72
N MET A 109 -8.70 2.38 7.15
CA MET A 109 -7.49 1.65 6.79
C MET A 109 -7.43 1.32 5.29
N LEU A 110 -8.57 0.98 4.68
CA LEU A 110 -8.68 0.78 3.24
C LEU A 110 -8.39 2.08 2.48
N LEU A 111 -8.99 3.20 2.92
CA LEU A 111 -8.78 4.53 2.35
C LEU A 111 -7.30 4.92 2.45
N SER A 112 -6.68 4.76 3.62
CA SER A 112 -5.25 5.02 3.82
C SER A 112 -4.36 4.19 2.89
N THR A 113 -4.67 2.90 2.74
CA THR A 113 -3.93 2.02 1.83
C THR A 113 -4.13 2.44 0.37
N GLY A 114 -5.36 2.80 -0.01
CA GLY A 114 -5.67 3.35 -1.33
C GLY A 114 -4.87 4.61 -1.62
N MET A 115 -4.78 5.56 -0.68
CA MET A 115 -3.99 6.78 -0.83
C MET A 115 -2.50 6.49 -1.05
N ASN A 116 -1.92 5.51 -0.35
CA ASN A 116 -0.54 5.09 -0.61
C ASN A 116 -0.36 4.51 -2.01
N ILE A 117 -1.30 3.68 -2.46
CA ILE A 117 -1.25 3.10 -3.81
C ILE A 117 -1.39 4.21 -4.86
N PHE A 118 -2.36 5.11 -4.72
CA PHE A 118 -2.51 6.25 -5.64
C PHE A 118 -1.27 7.14 -5.68
N GLY A 119 -0.67 7.44 -4.53
CA GLY A 119 0.59 8.19 -4.47
C GLY A 119 1.72 7.48 -5.20
N PHE A 120 1.87 6.17 -4.98
CA PHE A 120 2.90 5.36 -5.63
C PHE A 120 2.69 5.21 -7.14
N LEU A 121 1.45 5.01 -7.58
CA LEU A 121 1.11 4.95 -9.00
C LEU A 121 1.29 6.30 -9.69
N GLY A 122 0.86 7.38 -9.03
CA GLY A 122 1.11 8.75 -9.51
C GLY A 122 2.61 9.02 -9.66
N PHE A 123 3.42 8.60 -8.69
CA PHE A 123 4.87 8.69 -8.80
C PHE A 123 5.41 7.96 -10.02
N ILE A 124 5.06 6.69 -10.18
CA ILE A 124 5.57 5.88 -11.29
C ILE A 124 5.14 6.46 -12.65
N ILE A 125 3.87 6.83 -12.79
CA ILE A 125 3.34 7.39 -14.04
C ILE A 125 4.09 8.68 -14.39
N ILE A 126 4.21 9.62 -13.44
CA ILE A 126 4.86 10.91 -13.71
C ILE A 126 6.37 10.74 -13.92
N ALA A 127 7.04 9.87 -13.15
CA ALA A 127 8.48 9.69 -13.22
C ALA A 127 8.95 8.86 -14.43
N VAL A 128 8.12 7.92 -14.91
CA VAL A 128 8.51 6.95 -15.97
C VAL A 128 7.84 7.25 -17.31
N LEU A 129 6.58 7.72 -17.33
CA LEU A 129 5.84 7.93 -18.58
C LEU A 129 5.84 9.39 -19.06
N ILE A 130 6.11 10.36 -18.17
CA ILE A 130 6.10 11.79 -18.50
C ILE A 130 7.52 12.36 -18.65
N ASN A 131 8.56 11.62 -18.22
CA ASN A 131 9.95 11.89 -18.61
C ASN A 131 10.20 11.44 -20.05
#